data_AF-A0A9Q5DTA4-F1
#
_entry.id   AF-A0A9Q5DTA4-F1
#
_cell.length_a   1.000
_cell.length_b   1.000
_cell.length_c   1.000
_cell.angle_alpha   90.00
_cell.angle_beta   90.00
_cell.angle_gamma   90.00
#
_symmetry.space_group_name_H-M   'P 1'
#
loop_
_entity.id
_entity.type
_entity.pdbx_description
1 polymer ?
#
loop_
_entity_poly.entity_id
_entity_poly.type
_entity_poly.pdbx_seq_one_letter_code
_entity_poly.pdbx_strand_id
1 'polypeptide(L)' 'MSGRTTHHSLEERLEVVLLYLSGQVGSSRLAKQYGVSGHTVQDWVRAYRHDGVAGLVEFIFLWLS' A
#
# COMPACT_ATOMS: atom_id res chain seq x y z
N MET A 1 -24.73 3.59 -6.61
CA MET A 1 -23.45 4.12 -7.13
C MET A 1 -22.38 3.08 -6.83
N SER A 2 -21.58 2.71 -7.83
CA SER A 2 -20.70 1.52 -7.85
C SER A 2 -19.73 1.50 -6.66
N GLY A 3 -19.79 0.42 -5.87
CA GLY A 3 -18.86 0.15 -4.78
C GLY A 3 -17.52 -0.35 -5.33
N ARG A 4 -16.42 0.19 -4.78
CA ARG A 4 -15.07 -0.39 -4.85
C ARG A 4 -14.15 0.38 -3.90
N THR A 5 -14.39 0.25 -2.60
CA THR A 5 -13.30 0.35 -1.64
C THR A 5 -12.47 -0.92 -1.82
N THR A 6 -11.39 -0.86 -2.60
CA THR A 6 -10.41 -1.94 -2.67
C THR A 6 -9.68 -1.98 -1.32
N HIS A 7 -10.31 -2.65 -0.35
CA HIS A 7 -9.72 -2.94 0.95
C HIS A 7 -8.59 -3.94 0.74
N HIS A 8 -7.41 -3.44 0.40
CA HIS A 8 -6.21 -4.25 0.48
C HIS A 8 -5.97 -4.63 1.93
N SER A 9 -5.77 -5.92 2.18
CA SER A 9 -5.51 -6.41 3.52
C SER A 9 -4.17 -5.87 4.03
N LEU A 10 -3.95 -5.92 5.35
CA LEU A 10 -2.67 -5.49 5.92
C LEU A 10 -1.51 -6.32 5.36
N GLU A 11 -1.75 -7.62 5.18
CA GLU A 11 -0.80 -8.58 4.64
C GLU A 11 -0.41 -8.24 3.20
N GLU A 12 -1.38 -7.91 2.33
CA GLU A 12 -1.11 -7.49 0.95
C GLU A 12 -0.27 -6.21 0.90
N ARG A 13 -0.60 -5.22 1.75
CA ARG A 13 0.17 -3.97 1.82
C ARG A 13 1.59 -4.22 2.30
N LEU A 14 1.75 -5.07 3.32
CA LEU A 14 3.04 -5.44 3.86
C LEU A 14 3.89 -6.16 2.81
N GLU A 15 3.31 -7.10 2.07
CA GLU A 15 3.99 -7.80 0.98
C GLU A 15 4.48 -6.82 -0.09
N VAL A 16 3.62 -5.89 -0.54
CA VAL A 16 3.98 -4.86 -1.53
C VAL A 16 5.14 -4.00 -1.05
N VAL A 17 5.11 -3.57 0.21
CA VAL A 17 6.20 -2.75 0.78
C VAL A 17 7.49 -3.54 0.85
N LEU A 18 7.47 -4.78 1.33
CA LEU A 18 8.67 -5.62 1.43
C LEU A 18 9.27 -5.90 0.05
N LEU A 19 8.44 -6.17 -0.96
CA LEU A 19 8.88 -6.35 -2.35
C LEU A 19 9.51 -5.06 -2.89
N TYR A 20 8.92 -3.90 -2.63
CA TYR A 20 9.49 -2.60 -3.03
C TYR A 20 10.83 -2.35 -2.35
N LEU A 21 10.94 -2.61 -1.05
CA LEU A 21 12.17 -2.40 -0.26
C LEU A 21 13.30 -3.37 -0.65
N SER A 22 12.96 -4.57 -1.15
CA SER A 22 13.95 -5.51 -1.68
C SER A 22 14.68 -4.98 -2.92
N GLY A 23 14.17 -3.93 -3.57
CA GLY A 23 14.73 -3.35 -4.79
C GLY A 23 14.50 -4.17 -6.06
N GLN A 24 13.88 -5.36 -5.95
CA GLN A 24 13.64 -6.26 -7.08
C GLN A 24 12.49 -5.80 -7.99
N VAL A 25 11.52 -5.08 -7.42
CA VAL A 25 10.30 -4.68 -8.13
C VAL A 25 9.98 -3.22 -7.86
N GLY A 26 9.91 -2.41 -8.93
CA GLY A 26 9.52 -1.00 -8.84
C GLY A 26 8.03 -0.78 -8.60
N SER A 27 7.67 0.42 -8.14
CA SER A 27 6.28 0.79 -7.79
C SER A 27 5.29 0.60 -8.94
N SER A 28 5.67 0.89 -10.19
CA SER A 28 4.78 0.75 -11.35
C SER A 28 4.37 -0.71 -11.62
N ARG A 29 5.28 -1.67 -11.38
CA ARG A 29 4.99 -3.10 -11.58
C ARG A 29 4.14 -3.66 -10.45
N LEU A 30 4.45 -3.28 -9.20
CA LEU A 30 3.63 -3.62 -8.03
C LEU A 30 2.22 -3.04 -8.15
N ALA A 31 2.10 -1.78 -8.56
CA ALA A 31 0.82 -1.13 -8.81
C ALA A 31 -0.08 -1.93 -9.77
N LYS A 32 0.49 -2.36 -10.90
CA LYS A 32 -0.23 -3.19 -11.87
C LYS A 32 -0.61 -4.57 -11.33
N GLN A 33 0.29 -5.21 -10.58
CA GLN A 33 0.07 -6.55 -10.02
C GLN A 33 -1.03 -6.56 -8.97
N TYR A 34 -1.06 -5.56 -8.09
CA TYR A 34 -2.02 -5.47 -6.99
C TYR A 34 -3.24 -4.61 -7.34
N GLY A 35 -3.35 -4.09 -8.57
CA GLY A 35 -4.49 -3.30 -9.02
C GLY A 35 -4.61 -1.93 -8.34
N VAL A 36 -3.49 -1.38 -7.85
CA VAL A 36 -3.42 -0.06 -7.20
C VAL A 36 -2.70 0.96 -8.05
N SER A 37 -2.72 2.23 -7.64
CA SER A 37 -1.90 3.25 -8.27
C SER A 37 -0.44 3.18 -7.79
N GLY A 38 0.50 3.63 -8.63
CA GLY A 38 1.91 3.76 -8.21
C GLY A 38 2.11 4.70 -7.03
N HIS A 39 1.23 5.70 -6.88
CA HIS A 39 1.20 6.60 -5.73
C HIS A 39 0.83 5.86 -4.44
N THR A 40 -0.20 5.01 -4.50
CA THR A 40 -0.63 4.17 -3.35
C THR A 40 0.51 3.29 -2.85
N VAL A 41 1.30 2.68 -3.76
CA VAL A 41 2.49 1.92 -3.36
C VAL A 41 3.51 2.80 -2.65
N GLN A 42 3.76 4.01 -3.15
CA GLN A 42 4.68 4.95 -2.51
C GLN A 42 4.17 5.40 -1.13
N ASP A 43 2.87 5.62 -0.98
CA ASP A 43 2.27 6.01 0.29
C ASP A 43 2.39 4.90 1.34
N TRP A 44 2.13 3.64 0.96
CA TRP A 44 2.37 2.50 1.86
C TRP A 44 3.83 2.39 2.27
N VAL A 45 4.77 2.56 1.32
CA VAL A 45 6.21 2.53 1.62
C VAL A 45 6.60 3.69 2.56
N ARG A 46 6.04 4.89 2.37
CA ARG A 46 6.30 6.05 3.24
C ARG A 46 5.76 5.81 4.65
N ALA A 47 4.52 5.34 4.77
CA ALA A 47 3.90 5.03 6.04
C ALA A 47 4.69 3.93 6.79
N TYR A 48 5.13 2.89 6.07
CA TYR A 48 5.98 1.86 6.65
C TYR A 48 7.36 2.36 7.08
N ARG A 49 7.97 3.28 6.34
CA ARG A 49 9.25 3.87 6.74
C ARG A 49 9.14 4.77 7.97
N HIS A 50 7.98 5.39 8.19
CA HIS A 50 7.74 6.28 9.32
C HIS A 50 7.35 5.49 10.58
N ASP A 51 6.36 4.60 10.48
CA ASP A 51 5.72 3.93 11.63
C ASP A 51 5.79 2.39 11.57
N GLY A 52 6.51 1.82 10.60
CA GLY A 52 6.56 0.37 10.39
C GLY A 52 5.20 -0.20 10.01
N VAL A 53 4.86 -1.37 10.56
CA VAL A 53 3.57 -2.02 10.28
C VAL A 53 2.39 -1.16 10.74
N ALA A 54 2.53 -0.36 11.80
CA ALA A 54 1.46 0.50 12.31
C ALA A 54 1.01 1.54 11.26
N GLY A 55 1.95 2.08 10.48
CA GLY A 55 1.63 3.02 9.40
C GLY A 55 0.79 2.41 8.27
N LEU A 56 0.86 1.09 8.08
CA LEU A 56 0.03 0.37 7.09
C LEU A 56 -1.41 0.12 7.57
N VAL A 57 -1.61 0.11 8.90
CA VAL A 57 -2.91 -0.04 9.55
C VAL A 57 -3.66 1.30 9.55
N GLU A 58 -2.97 2.40 9.88
CA GLU A 58 -3.60 3.73 9.98
C GLU A 58 -4.07 4.31 8.63
N PHE A 59 -3.51 3.84 7.51
CA PHE A 59 -3.96 4.27 6.17
C PHE A 59 -5.44 3.95 5.87
N ILE A 60 -6.08 3.09 6.68
CA ILE A 60 -7.52 2.78 6.59
C ILE A 60 -8.39 3.86 7.24
N PHE A 61 -7.88 4.58 8.25
CA PHE A 61 -8.69 5.49 9.08
C PHE A 61 -8.73 6.94 8.58
N LEU A 62 -7.81 7.35 7.70
CA LEU A 62 -7.75 8.72 7.17
C LEU A 62 -8.78 9.04 6.06
N TRP A 63 -9.62 8.07 5.66
CA TRP A 63 -10.69 8.25 4.66
C TRP A 63 -12.11 8.22 5.25
N LEU A 64 -12.24 8.38 6.57
CA LEU A 64 -13.52 8.44 7.29
C LEU A 64 -13.75 9.77 8.04
N SER A 65 -13.13 10.87 7.61
CA SER A 65 -13.47 12.24 8.03
C SER A 65 -13.74 13.14 6.85
#